data_AF-A0A7X6BK38-F1
#
_entry.id   AF-A0A7X6BK38-F1
#
_cell.length_a   1.000
_cell.length_b   1.000
_cell.length_c   1.000
_cell.angle_alpha   90.00
_cell.angle_beta   90.00
_cell.angle_gamma   90.00
#
_symmetry.space_group_name_H-M   'P 1'
#
loop_
_entity.id
_entity.type
_entity.pdbx_description
1 polymer ?
#
loop_
_entity_poly.entity_id
_entity_poly.type
_entity_poly.pdbx_seq_one_letter_code
_entity_poly.pdbx_strand_id
1 'polypeptide(L)'
;MFCPECGNRIEDQNIHFCPECGARIEQESNTEKKAPVKPHPQGMSMHGLIFTNLGLLAEKTGTDEQSLMAIFDAFIRQKREYGISYKLVDAGNYTYRKSGFWGNSKKVHLKITSPLWDYMDILMDVHNGEQAAGDEISQYLFIIGGSDIIPMPCIHHYIPNDSNDDSIDTDMLYAYPYGKEMITLLENQAAFTYDQLFFVGRLPLGEDASLEDLCGYLERNIDYSNGFPMNEAYGQCDPHWKKVSSYVANDLLNGNYFRDLSRYLSPDHYYNRLLLSPMVVEGNLQQVFHTNASLYYFNLHGGEGLESRGYAGVMLNKEEYGALPAIEPEHMMTCEEPNIVISEACYGGRFIGLDQHHSMMLASLFTNTLAFVGSSRVAWGAVDDASSPQSGVSVSYADIIAGYFISAILQGYTVAEALFIARSAVLQGTVPGDPHAALTVVEFNLFGDPMTTMNVRTNLKSGNKITSKTTLVDPNTKIGCTIEKIKTEKENGSILEQVRGAVNANIQQIHATIGQHLYASYGIKPRPMEEVLKIKYSNGQEEMKFNYDLTSERQIPARFVVTTSSDGKIKSVYTTR
;
A
#
# COMPACT_ATOMS: atom_id res chain seq x y z
N MET A 1 -7.06 -27.94 -41.21
CA MET A 1 -8.00 -27.01 -41.87
C MET A 1 -7.50 -26.70 -43.29
N PHE A 2 -8.24 -25.93 -44.09
CA PHE A 2 -7.75 -25.43 -45.39
C PHE A 2 -7.68 -23.89 -45.33
N CYS A 3 -6.67 -23.30 -45.96
CA CYS A 3 -6.59 -21.84 -46.08
C CYS A 3 -7.71 -21.33 -47.01
N PRO A 4 -8.51 -20.33 -46.61
CA PRO A 4 -9.61 -19.83 -47.44
C PRO A 4 -9.11 -19.13 -48.72
N GLU A 5 -7.93 -18.52 -48.70
CA GLU A 5 -7.38 -17.74 -49.82
C GLU A 5 -6.70 -18.61 -50.89
N CYS A 6 -5.88 -19.59 -50.50
CA CYS A 6 -5.09 -20.40 -51.44
C CYS A 6 -5.49 -21.88 -51.50
N GLY A 7 -6.44 -22.32 -50.67
CA GLY A 7 -6.87 -23.72 -50.62
C GLY A 7 -5.83 -24.71 -50.07
N ASN A 8 -4.66 -24.26 -49.59
CA ASN A 8 -3.66 -25.16 -49.04
C ASN A 8 -4.16 -25.87 -47.76
N ARG A 9 -3.80 -27.15 -47.61
CA ARG A 9 -4.14 -27.96 -46.44
C ARG A 9 -3.17 -27.69 -45.30
N ILE A 10 -3.69 -27.18 -44.18
CA ILE A 10 -2.93 -26.93 -42.96
C ILE A 10 -3.20 -28.09 -41.99
N GLU A 11 -2.17 -28.86 -41.67
CA GLU A 11 -2.28 -30.06 -40.82
C GLU A 11 -2.14 -29.75 -39.32
N ASP A 12 -1.37 -28.72 -38.95
CA ASP A 12 -1.24 -28.22 -37.57
C ASP A 12 -2.29 -27.14 -37.29
N GLN A 13 -3.02 -27.28 -36.18
CA GLN A 13 -4.12 -26.39 -35.80
C GLN A 13 -3.64 -25.11 -35.06
N ASN A 14 -2.36 -25.04 -34.66
CA ASN A 14 -1.80 -23.92 -33.90
C ASN A 14 -1.19 -22.81 -34.79
N ILE A 15 -1.28 -22.92 -36.12
CA ILE A 15 -0.66 -21.95 -37.03
C ILE A 15 -1.65 -20.84 -37.41
N HIS A 16 -1.37 -19.60 -36.95
CA HIS A 16 -2.22 -18.43 -37.16
C HIS A 16 -2.14 -17.79 -38.57
N PHE A 17 -1.21 -18.23 -39.41
CA PHE A 17 -1.01 -17.71 -40.78
C PHE A 17 -0.67 -18.86 -41.74
N CYS A 18 -1.23 -18.85 -42.94
CA CYS A 18 -0.95 -19.90 -43.93
C CYS A 18 0.53 -19.85 -44.36
N PRO A 19 1.30 -20.94 -44.27
CA PRO A 19 2.72 -20.94 -44.62
C PRO A 19 2.99 -20.72 -46.12
N GLU A 20 2.01 -20.95 -47.00
CA GLU A 20 2.16 -20.80 -48.46
C GLU A 20 1.85 -19.40 -48.99
N CYS A 21 0.93 -18.66 -48.35
CA CYS A 21 0.45 -17.37 -48.87
C CYS A 21 0.43 -16.23 -47.83
N GLY A 22 0.78 -16.50 -46.57
CA GLY A 22 0.77 -15.52 -45.49
C GLY A 22 -0.62 -15.08 -45.01
N ALA A 23 -1.72 -15.58 -45.61
CA ALA A 23 -3.07 -15.22 -45.21
C ALA A 23 -3.35 -15.63 -43.74
N ARG A 24 -3.90 -14.70 -42.95
CA ARG A 24 -4.28 -14.96 -41.55
C ARG A 24 -5.36 -16.04 -41.51
N ILE A 25 -5.18 -17.00 -40.61
CA ILE A 25 -6.12 -18.09 -40.38
C ILE A 25 -6.94 -17.74 -39.14
N GLU A 26 -8.17 -17.30 -39.36
CA GLU A 26 -9.13 -17.07 -38.28
C GLU A 26 -9.57 -18.43 -37.72
N GLN A 27 -9.16 -18.71 -36.48
CA GLN A 27 -9.83 -19.72 -35.67
C GLN A 27 -11.17 -19.14 -35.23
N GLU A 28 -12.25 -19.91 -35.33
CA GLU A 28 -13.56 -19.55 -34.78
C GLU A 28 -13.46 -19.46 -33.25
N SER A 29 -13.11 -18.28 -32.74
CA SER A 29 -13.31 -17.94 -31.35
C SER A 29 -14.81 -17.86 -31.11
N ASN A 30 -15.37 -18.92 -30.49
CA ASN A 30 -16.72 -18.92 -29.92
C ASN A 30 -16.78 -17.99 -28.68
N THR A 31 -16.48 -16.71 -28.91
CA THR A 31 -16.80 -15.58 -28.05
C THR A 31 -18.16 -15.03 -28.46
N GLU A 32 -19.19 -15.85 -28.28
CA GLU A 32 -20.43 -15.29 -27.75
C GLU A 32 -20.05 -14.47 -26.51
N LYS A 33 -20.60 -13.27 -26.35
CA LYS A 33 -20.58 -12.56 -25.06
C LYS A 33 -21.41 -13.38 -24.07
N LYS A 34 -20.82 -14.42 -23.50
CA LYS A 34 -21.43 -15.20 -22.44
C LYS A 34 -21.69 -14.27 -21.28
N ALA A 35 -22.96 -14.13 -20.90
CA ALA A 35 -23.32 -13.56 -19.61
C ALA A 35 -22.50 -14.25 -18.52
N PRO A 36 -22.09 -13.54 -17.45
CA PRO A 36 -21.23 -14.10 -16.42
C PRO A 36 -21.80 -15.42 -15.92
N VAL A 37 -20.98 -16.47 -16.01
CA VAL A 37 -21.37 -17.83 -15.63
C VAL A 37 -21.58 -17.83 -14.12
N LYS A 38 -22.83 -17.72 -13.67
CA LYS A 38 -23.19 -17.76 -12.25
C LYS A 38 -22.65 -19.05 -11.62
N PRO A 39 -21.65 -18.99 -10.73
CA PRO A 39 -21.17 -20.17 -10.03
C PRO A 39 -22.28 -20.67 -9.09
N HIS A 40 -22.35 -21.99 -8.87
CA HIS A 40 -23.00 -22.47 -7.65
C HIS A 40 -22.10 -22.15 -6.45
N PRO A 41 -22.62 -21.61 -5.34
CA PRO A 41 -21.82 -21.28 -4.17
C PRO A 41 -21.28 -22.57 -3.52
N GLN A 42 -20.00 -22.84 -3.77
CA GLN A 42 -19.19 -23.83 -3.05
C GLN A 42 -17.94 -23.19 -2.39
N GLY A 43 -17.96 -21.86 -2.24
CA GLY A 43 -17.02 -21.09 -1.42
C GLY A 43 -17.66 -20.68 -0.08
N MET A 44 -16.82 -20.34 0.90
CA MET A 44 -17.27 -19.73 2.15
C MET A 44 -17.81 -18.31 1.89
N SER A 45 -18.86 -17.93 2.60
CA SER A 45 -19.44 -16.58 2.58
C SER A 45 -18.46 -15.57 3.21
N MET A 46 -18.27 -14.42 2.56
CA MET A 46 -17.48 -13.31 3.11
C MET A 46 -18.42 -12.22 3.63
N HIS A 47 -18.19 -11.73 4.85
CA HIS A 47 -19.09 -10.82 5.56
C HIS A 47 -18.39 -9.52 5.94
N GLY A 48 -19.04 -8.40 5.65
CA GLY A 48 -18.48 -7.09 5.95
C GLY A 48 -19.50 -5.98 6.15
N LEU A 49 -18.99 -4.84 6.56
CA LEU A 49 -19.76 -3.61 6.74
C LEU A 49 -19.40 -2.62 5.62
N ILE A 50 -20.39 -1.97 5.03
CA ILE A 50 -20.17 -0.71 4.30
C ILE A 50 -20.38 0.41 5.33
N PHE A 51 -19.34 1.20 5.59
CA PHE A 51 -19.39 2.26 6.59
C PHE A 51 -19.25 3.63 5.92
N THR A 52 -20.27 4.47 6.08
CA THR A 52 -20.34 5.79 5.46
C THR A 52 -21.21 6.73 6.30
N ASN A 53 -21.30 8.00 5.89
CA ASN A 53 -22.26 8.95 6.42
C ASN A 53 -23.14 9.40 5.24
N LEU A 54 -24.37 8.90 5.16
CA LEU A 54 -25.20 9.08 3.96
C LEU A 54 -25.53 10.55 3.69
N GLY A 55 -25.74 11.36 4.73
CA GLY A 55 -26.02 12.79 4.58
C GLY A 55 -24.83 13.56 4.01
N LEU A 56 -23.61 13.30 4.53
CA LEU A 56 -22.39 13.95 4.02
C LEU A 56 -22.01 13.45 2.62
N LEU A 57 -22.20 12.15 2.35
CA LEU A 57 -21.97 11.58 1.03
C LEU A 57 -22.97 12.11 -0.01
N ALA A 58 -24.24 12.31 0.38
CA ALA A 58 -25.27 12.91 -0.46
C ALA A 58 -24.93 14.36 -0.84
N GLU A 59 -24.46 15.14 0.14
CA GLU A 59 -23.98 16.51 -0.08
C GLU A 59 -22.79 16.54 -1.05
N LYS A 60 -21.75 15.71 -0.82
CA LYS A 60 -20.56 15.66 -1.68
C LYS A 60 -20.88 15.24 -3.11
N THR A 61 -21.73 14.22 -3.29
CA THR A 61 -22.07 13.66 -4.62
C THR A 61 -23.24 14.39 -5.31
N GLY A 62 -23.82 15.42 -4.71
CA GLY A 62 -24.89 16.23 -5.29
C GLY A 62 -26.25 15.51 -5.43
N THR A 63 -26.54 14.56 -4.54
CA THR A 63 -27.74 13.70 -4.56
C THR A 63 -28.49 13.74 -3.22
N ASP A 64 -29.45 12.84 -3.03
CA ASP A 64 -30.19 12.66 -1.77
C ASP A 64 -29.91 11.29 -1.11
N GLU A 65 -30.14 11.20 0.21
CA GLU A 65 -29.89 9.99 1.00
C GLU A 65 -30.68 8.77 0.51
N GLN A 66 -31.91 8.95 0.01
CA GLN A 66 -32.75 7.84 -0.45
C GLN A 66 -32.23 7.25 -1.76
N SER A 67 -31.72 8.10 -2.66
CA SER A 67 -31.03 7.67 -3.88
C SER A 67 -29.75 6.87 -3.55
N LEU A 68 -28.93 7.33 -2.59
CA LEU A 68 -27.76 6.56 -2.13
C LEU A 68 -28.13 5.24 -1.47
N MET A 69 -29.17 5.20 -0.61
CA MET A 69 -29.66 3.95 -0.02
C MET A 69 -30.06 2.95 -1.11
N ALA A 70 -30.75 3.39 -2.17
CA ALA A 70 -31.14 2.53 -3.28
C ALA A 70 -29.93 1.98 -4.07
N ILE A 71 -28.87 2.79 -4.25
CA ILE A 71 -27.61 2.37 -4.87
C ILE A 71 -26.91 1.32 -4.00
N PHE A 72 -26.75 1.56 -2.70
CA PHE A 72 -26.13 0.59 -1.79
C PHE A 72 -26.94 -0.69 -1.65
N ASP A 73 -28.27 -0.63 -1.56
CA ASP A 73 -29.13 -1.82 -1.55
C ASP A 73 -29.01 -2.64 -2.85
N ALA A 74 -28.84 -1.97 -4.00
CA ALA A 74 -28.59 -2.64 -5.27
C ALA A 74 -27.19 -3.28 -5.33
N PHE A 75 -26.17 -2.61 -4.82
CA PHE A 75 -24.81 -3.14 -4.71
C PHE A 75 -24.74 -4.36 -3.78
N ILE A 76 -25.25 -4.23 -2.56
CA ILE A 76 -25.30 -5.30 -1.54
C ILE A 76 -26.05 -6.53 -2.07
N ARG A 77 -27.18 -6.32 -2.75
CA ARG A 77 -27.96 -7.40 -3.36
C ARG A 77 -27.19 -8.15 -4.44
N GLN A 78 -26.47 -7.43 -5.30
CA GLN A 78 -25.67 -8.03 -6.38
C GLN A 78 -24.43 -8.76 -5.84
N LYS A 79 -23.70 -8.16 -4.90
CA LYS A 79 -22.58 -8.81 -4.19
C LYS A 79 -22.99 -10.15 -3.56
N ARG A 80 -24.21 -10.24 -3.00
CA ARG A 80 -24.74 -11.48 -2.41
C ARG A 80 -24.88 -12.63 -3.40
N GLU A 81 -25.09 -12.35 -4.69
CA GLU A 81 -25.10 -13.39 -5.73
C GLU A 81 -23.74 -14.07 -5.92
N TYR A 82 -22.66 -13.43 -5.47
CA TYR A 82 -21.28 -13.92 -5.49
C TYR A 82 -20.80 -14.43 -4.11
N GLY A 83 -21.69 -14.57 -3.14
CA GLY A 83 -21.35 -15.01 -1.77
C GLY A 83 -20.74 -13.92 -0.89
N ILE A 84 -20.76 -12.66 -1.33
CA ILE A 84 -20.28 -11.50 -0.56
C ILE A 84 -21.48 -10.81 0.11
N SER A 85 -21.46 -10.72 1.42
CA SER A 85 -22.54 -10.17 2.23
C SER A 85 -22.10 -8.89 2.94
N TYR A 86 -22.65 -7.76 2.50
CA TYR A 86 -22.47 -6.47 3.17
C TYR A 86 -23.69 -6.07 3.98
N LYS A 87 -23.45 -5.37 5.10
CA LYS A 87 -24.46 -4.61 5.86
C LYS A 87 -24.09 -3.13 5.80
N LEU A 88 -25.03 -2.27 5.40
CA LEU A 88 -24.82 -0.81 5.40
C LEU A 88 -24.92 -0.27 6.83
N VAL A 89 -23.93 0.54 7.23
CA VAL A 89 -23.84 1.19 8.53
C VAL A 89 -23.65 2.69 8.30
N ASP A 90 -24.72 3.45 8.52
CA ASP A 90 -24.73 4.90 8.34
C ASP A 90 -24.43 5.63 9.66
N ALA A 91 -23.22 6.21 9.75
CA ALA A 91 -22.79 7.03 10.88
C ALA A 91 -23.64 8.30 11.06
N GLY A 92 -24.25 8.81 9.98
CA GLY A 92 -25.14 9.97 10.00
C GLY A 92 -26.51 9.68 10.63
N ASN A 93 -26.88 8.41 10.86
CA ASN A 93 -28.25 8.02 11.22
C ASN A 93 -28.33 6.75 12.10
N TYR A 94 -27.25 6.39 12.79
CA TYR A 94 -27.14 5.11 13.50
C TYR A 94 -28.04 5.00 14.74
N THR A 95 -28.61 3.82 14.96
CA THR A 95 -29.40 3.50 16.16
C THR A 95 -28.77 2.30 16.88
N TYR A 96 -28.24 2.56 18.08
CA TYR A 96 -27.61 1.54 18.92
C TYR A 96 -28.61 0.46 19.35
N ARG A 97 -28.12 -0.77 19.46
CA ARG A 97 -28.89 -1.89 20.02
C ARG A 97 -29.29 -1.61 21.48
N LYS A 98 -30.42 -2.17 21.91
CA LYS A 98 -30.98 -1.90 23.26
C LYS A 98 -30.12 -2.53 24.35
N SER A 99 -29.65 -1.71 25.29
CA SER A 99 -29.06 -2.17 26.54
C SER A 99 -30.14 -2.59 27.56
N GLY A 100 -30.41 -3.89 27.62
CA GLY A 100 -31.27 -4.49 28.64
C GLY A 100 -32.78 -4.33 28.45
N PHE A 101 -33.56 -4.93 29.36
CA PHE A 101 -35.00 -5.17 29.21
C PHE A 101 -35.89 -3.90 29.17
N TRP A 102 -35.38 -2.77 29.66
CA TRP A 102 -36.06 -1.47 29.71
C TRP A 102 -35.28 -0.37 28.96
N GLY A 103 -34.27 -0.73 28.16
CA GLY A 103 -33.41 0.22 27.45
C GLY A 103 -34.12 0.94 26.30
N ASN A 104 -34.05 2.27 26.30
CA ASN A 104 -34.32 3.09 25.12
C ASN A 104 -33.19 2.91 24.11
N SER A 105 -33.52 2.82 22.81
CA SER A 105 -32.52 2.82 21.74
C SER A 105 -31.92 4.22 21.59
N LYS A 106 -30.62 4.37 21.88
CA LYS A 106 -29.87 5.61 21.61
C LYS A 106 -29.72 5.76 20.10
N LYS A 107 -30.17 6.89 19.56
CA LYS A 107 -29.92 7.27 18.16
C LYS A 107 -28.83 8.35 18.11
N VAL A 108 -27.94 8.28 17.13
CA VAL A 108 -26.88 9.28 16.90
C VAL A 108 -26.89 9.75 15.46
N HIS A 109 -26.37 10.96 15.27
CA HIS A 109 -26.20 11.61 14.00
C HIS A 109 -24.81 12.22 13.99
N LEU A 110 -23.80 11.43 13.61
CA LEU A 110 -22.41 11.88 13.63
C LEU A 110 -22.18 12.90 12.51
N LYS A 111 -21.28 13.85 12.78
CA LYS A 111 -20.84 14.89 11.84
C LYS A 111 -19.33 14.80 11.71
N ILE A 112 -18.75 15.44 10.70
CA ILE A 112 -17.28 15.53 10.56
C ILE A 112 -16.56 16.04 11.83
N THR A 113 -17.22 16.87 12.65
CA THR A 113 -16.70 17.35 13.94
C THR A 113 -16.96 16.41 15.13
N SER A 114 -17.59 15.25 14.93
CA SER A 114 -17.79 14.24 15.97
C SER A 114 -16.45 13.57 16.28
N PRO A 115 -16.18 13.24 17.56
CA PRO A 115 -14.95 12.52 17.91
C PRO A 115 -14.81 11.18 17.19
N LEU A 116 -13.57 10.83 16.82
CA LEU A 116 -13.26 9.55 16.14
C LEU A 116 -13.81 8.32 16.89
N TRP A 117 -13.74 8.31 18.22
CA TRP A 117 -14.22 7.17 19.01
C TRP A 117 -15.73 6.96 18.91
N ASP A 118 -16.54 7.99 18.62
CA ASP A 118 -17.98 7.81 18.39
C ASP A 118 -18.25 6.99 17.11
N TYR A 119 -17.37 7.08 16.10
CA TYR A 119 -17.42 6.23 14.90
C TYR A 119 -16.98 4.80 15.21
N MET A 120 -15.95 4.63 16.04
CA MET A 120 -15.48 3.30 16.48
C MET A 120 -16.54 2.59 17.35
N ASP A 121 -17.21 3.31 18.24
CA ASP A 121 -18.30 2.80 19.09
C ASP A 121 -19.47 2.24 18.27
N ILE A 122 -19.77 2.82 17.10
CA ILE A 122 -20.78 2.29 16.17
C ILE A 122 -20.35 0.92 15.62
N LEU A 123 -19.10 0.81 15.15
CA LEU A 123 -18.57 -0.47 14.62
C LEU A 123 -18.55 -1.55 15.70
N MET A 124 -18.23 -1.18 16.93
CA MET A 124 -18.21 -2.08 18.08
C MET A 124 -19.62 -2.49 18.53
N ASP A 125 -20.64 -1.62 18.47
CA ASP A 125 -22.05 -1.99 18.71
C ASP A 125 -22.58 -2.97 17.64
N VAL A 126 -22.20 -2.77 16.37
CA VAL A 126 -22.51 -3.71 15.29
C VAL A 126 -21.90 -5.08 15.57
N HIS A 127 -20.58 -5.15 15.82
CA HIS A 127 -19.86 -6.41 16.07
C HIS A 127 -20.41 -7.18 17.29
N ASN A 128 -20.51 -6.51 18.44
CA ASN A 128 -21.09 -7.09 19.66
C ASN A 128 -22.53 -7.56 19.43
N GLY A 129 -23.28 -6.82 18.60
CA GLY A 129 -24.62 -7.16 18.18
C GLY A 129 -24.71 -8.45 17.36
N GLU A 130 -23.86 -8.60 16.34
CA GLU A 130 -23.79 -9.82 15.53
C GLU A 130 -23.42 -11.03 16.40
N GLN A 131 -22.41 -10.87 17.26
CA GLN A 131 -21.99 -11.90 18.21
C GLN A 131 -23.11 -12.31 19.18
N ALA A 132 -23.86 -11.35 19.73
CA ALA A 132 -24.98 -11.62 20.63
C ALA A 132 -26.20 -12.25 19.95
N ALA A 133 -26.37 -12.02 18.64
CA ALA A 133 -27.42 -12.65 17.84
C ALA A 133 -27.05 -14.07 17.38
N GLY A 134 -25.76 -14.42 17.36
CA GLY A 134 -25.25 -15.61 16.69
C GLY A 134 -25.25 -15.49 15.17
N ASP A 135 -25.21 -14.25 14.64
CA ASP A 135 -25.08 -13.96 13.22
C ASP A 135 -23.69 -14.37 12.71
N GLU A 136 -23.53 -14.51 11.39
CA GLU A 136 -22.21 -14.48 10.78
C GLU A 136 -21.57 -13.10 11.03
N ILE A 137 -20.38 -13.11 11.64
CA ILE A 137 -19.64 -11.91 12.06
C ILE A 137 -19.06 -11.22 10.83
N SER A 138 -19.29 -9.91 10.71
CA SER A 138 -18.62 -9.07 9.72
C SER A 138 -17.14 -8.93 10.08
N GLN A 139 -16.25 -9.40 9.21
CA GLN A 139 -14.79 -9.36 9.37
C GLN A 139 -14.12 -8.33 8.46
N TYR A 140 -14.85 -7.76 7.51
CA TYR A 140 -14.34 -6.76 6.57
C TYR A 140 -15.04 -5.43 6.78
N LEU A 141 -14.32 -4.32 6.58
CA LEU A 141 -14.86 -2.98 6.69
C LEU A 141 -14.51 -2.18 5.43
N PHE A 142 -15.52 -1.91 4.62
CA PHE A 142 -15.40 -1.06 3.44
C PHE A 142 -15.90 0.34 3.78
N ILE A 143 -14.97 1.26 4.02
CA ILE A 143 -15.29 2.67 4.29
C ILE A 143 -15.55 3.36 2.95
N ILE A 144 -16.68 4.05 2.80
CA ILE A 144 -16.99 4.79 1.56
C ILE A 144 -17.09 6.27 1.87
N GLY A 145 -16.19 7.05 1.28
CA GLY A 145 -16.05 8.50 1.46
C GLY A 145 -14.63 8.94 1.82
N GLY A 146 -14.33 10.20 1.52
CA GLY A 146 -13.11 10.87 1.95
C GLY A 146 -13.08 11.12 3.46
N SER A 147 -12.02 11.80 3.92
CA SER A 147 -11.84 12.21 5.33
C SER A 147 -12.92 13.17 5.83
N ASP A 148 -13.64 13.81 4.90
CA ASP A 148 -14.77 14.72 5.09
C ASP A 148 -16.11 14.01 5.37
N ILE A 149 -16.25 12.73 5.00
CA ILE A 149 -17.46 11.91 5.19
C ILE A 149 -17.29 10.96 6.40
N ILE A 150 -16.23 10.16 6.39
CA ILE A 150 -15.77 9.35 7.53
C ILE A 150 -14.33 9.81 7.81
N PRO A 151 -14.03 10.38 8.98
CA PRO A 151 -12.69 10.85 9.31
C PRO A 151 -11.61 9.82 8.96
N MET A 152 -10.48 10.26 8.43
CA MET A 152 -9.28 9.43 8.45
C MET A 152 -8.58 9.71 9.78
N PRO A 153 -8.35 8.69 10.64
CA PRO A 153 -7.61 8.89 11.88
C PRO A 153 -6.21 9.45 11.62
N CYS A 154 -5.77 10.37 12.46
CA CYS A 154 -4.43 10.93 12.43
C CYS A 154 -3.79 10.74 13.82
N ILE A 155 -2.60 10.14 13.88
CA ILE A 155 -1.86 9.86 15.12
C ILE A 155 -0.51 10.59 15.13
N HIS A 156 0.11 10.73 16.31
CA HIS A 156 1.46 11.30 16.39
C HIS A 156 2.50 10.40 15.69
N HIS A 157 3.52 11.02 15.09
CA HIS A 157 4.63 10.29 14.47
C HIS A 157 5.48 9.54 15.53
N TYR A 158 5.94 8.32 15.19
CA TYR A 158 6.71 7.47 16.11
C TYR A 158 8.13 7.97 16.40
N ILE A 159 8.66 8.88 15.57
CA ILE A 159 9.97 9.51 15.74
C ILE A 159 9.74 10.97 16.19
N PRO A 160 10.15 11.35 17.41
CA PRO A 160 9.84 12.69 17.94
C PRO A 160 10.58 13.83 17.23
N ASN A 161 9.82 14.80 16.69
CA ASN A 161 10.34 15.92 15.89
C ASN A 161 11.08 15.44 14.63
N ASP A 162 10.50 14.47 13.92
CA ASP A 162 10.98 14.10 12.59
C ASP A 162 10.88 15.31 11.65
N SER A 163 11.92 15.58 10.87
CA SER A 163 11.99 16.74 9.98
C SER A 163 11.21 16.55 8.66
N ASN A 164 10.41 15.49 8.51
CA ASN A 164 9.44 15.29 7.43
C ASN A 164 7.99 15.40 7.91
N ASP A 165 7.60 14.56 8.88
CA ASP A 165 6.20 14.35 9.27
C ASP A 165 6.00 14.38 10.80
N ASP A 166 5.14 15.27 11.29
CA ASP A 166 4.75 15.34 12.72
C ASP A 166 3.64 14.33 13.09
N SER A 167 2.93 13.79 12.09
CA SER A 167 1.72 12.98 12.27
C SER A 167 1.51 12.00 11.11
N ILE A 168 0.66 10.98 11.32
CA ILE A 168 0.42 9.90 10.35
C ILE A 168 -1.08 9.65 10.19
N ASP A 169 -1.56 9.73 8.95
CA ASP A 169 -2.95 9.42 8.59
C ASP A 169 -3.10 7.92 8.34
N THR A 170 -4.05 7.27 9.02
CA THR A 170 -4.20 5.81 9.00
C THR A 170 -5.62 5.35 9.28
N ASP A 171 -6.16 4.47 8.44
CA ASP A 171 -7.43 3.77 8.73
C ASP A 171 -7.25 2.60 9.71
N MET A 172 -6.03 2.34 10.19
CA MET A 172 -5.73 1.20 11.05
C MET A 172 -6.50 1.21 12.38
N LEU A 173 -6.88 2.38 12.91
CA LEU A 173 -7.72 2.45 14.13
C LEU A 173 -9.12 1.86 13.93
N TYR A 174 -9.66 1.85 12.71
CA TYR A 174 -10.93 1.18 12.43
C TYR A 174 -10.83 -0.35 12.42
N ALA A 175 -9.63 -0.91 12.30
CA ALA A 175 -9.39 -2.35 12.48
C ALA A 175 -9.52 -2.76 13.97
N TYR A 176 -9.35 -1.82 14.90
CA TYR A 176 -9.37 -2.02 16.35
C TYR A 176 -10.37 -1.07 17.05
N PRO A 177 -11.69 -1.24 16.86
CA PRO A 177 -12.70 -0.32 17.40
C PRO A 177 -12.95 -0.51 18.92
N TYR A 178 -11.92 -0.81 19.71
CA TYR A 178 -12.03 -1.13 21.14
C TYR A 178 -12.15 0.10 22.07
N GLY A 179 -12.48 1.26 21.52
CA GLY A 179 -12.60 2.52 22.25
C GLY A 179 -11.40 3.45 22.12
N LYS A 180 -11.47 4.57 22.85
CA LYS A 180 -10.56 5.72 22.71
C LYS A 180 -9.10 5.40 23.06
N GLU A 181 -8.89 4.46 23.97
CA GLU A 181 -7.57 4.01 24.44
C GLU A 181 -6.70 3.45 23.31
N MET A 182 -7.31 2.97 22.22
CA MET A 182 -6.59 2.42 21.08
C MET A 182 -5.71 3.43 20.35
N ILE A 183 -5.98 4.74 20.45
CA ILE A 183 -5.09 5.78 19.91
C ILE A 183 -3.73 5.70 20.60
N THR A 184 -3.71 5.77 21.93
CA THR A 184 -2.48 5.70 22.72
C THR A 184 -1.80 4.33 22.62
N LEU A 185 -2.57 3.25 22.49
CA LEU A 185 -2.02 1.91 22.25
C LEU A 185 -1.41 1.78 20.84
N LEU A 186 -1.91 2.48 19.83
CA LEU A 186 -1.31 2.50 18.50
C LEU A 186 -0.04 3.34 18.50
N GLU A 187 -0.06 4.53 19.11
CA GLU A 187 1.09 5.43 19.27
C GLU A 187 2.24 4.80 20.08
N ASN A 188 1.95 3.89 21.02
CA ASN A 188 2.97 3.12 21.74
C ASN A 188 3.21 1.70 21.17
N GLN A 189 2.64 1.39 20.00
CA GLN A 189 2.73 0.13 19.26
C GLN A 189 2.06 -1.11 19.92
N ALA A 190 1.53 -0.99 21.14
CA ALA A 190 0.83 -2.10 21.80
C ALA A 190 -0.43 -2.57 21.06
N ALA A 191 -1.06 -1.72 20.24
CA ALA A 191 -2.23 -2.12 19.42
C ALA A 191 -1.94 -3.33 18.52
N PHE A 192 -0.69 -3.53 18.07
CA PHE A 192 -0.33 -4.64 17.18
C PHE A 192 -0.40 -6.03 17.85
N THR A 193 -0.49 -6.09 19.18
CA THR A 193 -0.65 -7.34 19.94
C THR A 193 -2.11 -7.71 20.20
N TYR A 194 -3.06 -6.83 19.87
CA TYR A 194 -4.49 -7.08 19.92
C TYR A 194 -4.97 -7.75 18.63
N ASP A 195 -6.09 -8.45 18.70
CA ASP A 195 -6.80 -8.93 17.52
C ASP A 195 -7.35 -7.73 16.75
N GLN A 196 -7.25 -7.73 15.41
CA GLN A 196 -8.08 -6.84 14.62
C GLN A 196 -9.46 -7.46 14.43
N LEU A 197 -10.51 -6.66 14.56
CA LEU A 197 -11.88 -7.10 14.23
C LEU A 197 -12.17 -6.99 12.74
N PHE A 198 -11.55 -6.02 12.06
CA PHE A 198 -11.84 -5.70 10.67
C PHE A 198 -10.61 -5.68 9.78
N PHE A 199 -10.72 -6.33 8.63
CA PHE A 199 -9.90 -6.10 7.44
C PHE A 199 -10.44 -4.85 6.73
N VAL A 200 -9.71 -3.74 6.85
CA VAL A 200 -10.20 -2.41 6.42
C VAL A 200 -9.70 -2.04 5.02
N GLY A 201 -10.59 -1.50 4.20
CA GLY A 201 -10.27 -0.79 2.96
C GLY A 201 -11.20 0.42 2.79
N ARG A 202 -10.73 1.49 2.14
CA ARG A 202 -11.49 2.73 1.94
C ARG A 202 -11.67 3.05 0.47
N LEU A 203 -12.86 3.40 0.00
CA LEU A 203 -13.06 4.14 -1.24
C LEU A 203 -13.07 5.65 -0.92
N PRO A 204 -11.93 6.35 -1.02
CA PRO A 204 -11.89 7.79 -0.88
C PRO A 204 -12.53 8.43 -2.11
N LEU A 205 -13.22 9.54 -1.89
CA LEU A 205 -13.77 10.38 -2.93
C LEU A 205 -13.00 11.71 -2.87
N GLY A 206 -12.36 12.10 -3.97
CA GLY A 206 -11.60 13.34 -4.08
C GLY A 206 -12.47 14.59 -3.94
N GLU A 207 -11.85 15.77 -3.91
CA GLU A 207 -12.58 17.05 -3.85
C GLU A 207 -13.50 17.29 -5.06
N ASP A 208 -13.19 16.67 -6.21
CA ASP A 208 -13.93 16.75 -7.47
C ASP A 208 -14.95 15.61 -7.69
N ALA A 209 -15.05 14.66 -6.76
CA ALA A 209 -15.79 13.43 -6.95
C ALA A 209 -17.31 13.61 -7.02
N SER A 210 -17.92 12.93 -7.99
CA SER A 210 -19.35 12.95 -8.33
C SER A 210 -20.07 11.65 -7.95
N LEU A 211 -21.40 11.63 -8.13
CA LEU A 211 -22.19 10.40 -8.02
C LEU A 211 -21.80 9.37 -9.09
N GLU A 212 -21.41 9.80 -10.29
CA GLU A 212 -21.04 8.92 -11.40
C GLU A 212 -19.77 8.11 -11.07
N ASP A 213 -18.83 8.73 -10.33
CA ASP A 213 -17.56 8.09 -9.95
C ASP A 213 -17.78 7.00 -8.89
N LEU A 214 -18.64 7.28 -7.91
CA LEU A 214 -19.10 6.28 -6.94
C LEU A 214 -19.82 5.13 -7.62
N CYS A 215 -20.79 5.41 -8.49
CA CYS A 215 -21.52 4.39 -9.23
C CYS A 215 -20.60 3.56 -10.12
N GLY A 216 -19.72 4.19 -10.88
CA GLY A 216 -18.77 3.53 -11.77
C GLY A 216 -17.80 2.62 -11.01
N TYR A 217 -17.28 3.04 -9.85
CA TYR A 217 -16.47 2.15 -9.01
C TYR A 217 -17.29 0.94 -8.53
N LEU A 218 -18.50 1.16 -8.00
CA LEU A 218 -19.35 0.09 -7.48
C LEU A 218 -19.76 -0.91 -8.57
N GLU A 219 -20.03 -0.44 -9.80
CA GLU A 219 -20.34 -1.28 -10.97
C GLU A 219 -19.13 -2.15 -11.37
N ARG A 220 -17.95 -1.55 -11.59
CA ARG A 220 -16.70 -2.30 -11.86
C ARG A 220 -16.43 -3.33 -10.76
N ASN A 221 -16.62 -2.94 -9.51
CA ASN A 221 -16.42 -3.81 -8.36
C ASN A 221 -17.48 -4.94 -8.24
N ILE A 222 -18.69 -4.78 -8.77
CA ILE A 222 -19.66 -5.87 -8.95
C ILE A 222 -19.18 -6.84 -10.02
N ASP A 223 -18.78 -6.35 -11.20
CA ASP A 223 -18.39 -7.17 -12.36
C ASP A 223 -17.24 -8.13 -12.02
N TYR A 224 -16.32 -7.71 -11.15
CA TYR A 224 -15.16 -8.50 -10.70
C TYR A 224 -15.33 -9.09 -9.28
N SER A 225 -16.56 -9.33 -8.82
CA SER A 225 -16.83 -9.92 -7.49
C SER A 225 -16.31 -11.34 -7.28
N ASN A 226 -16.08 -12.11 -8.35
CA ASN A 226 -15.40 -13.41 -8.28
C ASN A 226 -13.86 -13.29 -8.35
N GLY A 227 -13.33 -12.07 -8.30
CA GLY A 227 -11.95 -11.73 -8.63
C GLY A 227 -11.68 -11.65 -10.13
N PHE A 228 -10.63 -10.93 -10.51
CA PHE A 228 -10.21 -10.74 -11.91
C PHE A 228 -8.90 -11.50 -12.19
N PRO A 229 -8.64 -11.93 -13.43
CA PRO A 229 -7.48 -12.77 -13.74
C PRO A 229 -6.16 -12.00 -13.66
N MET A 230 -5.13 -12.61 -13.06
CA MET A 230 -3.75 -12.15 -13.23
C MET A 230 -3.27 -12.50 -14.65
N ASN A 231 -3.19 -11.50 -15.53
CA ASN A 231 -2.74 -11.69 -16.91
C ASN A 231 -1.28 -11.25 -17.09
N GLU A 232 -0.99 -9.97 -16.84
CA GLU A 232 0.34 -9.37 -16.98
C GLU A 232 0.56 -8.29 -15.91
N ALA A 233 1.83 -7.99 -15.63
CA ALA A 233 2.25 -6.98 -14.67
C ALA A 233 2.95 -5.81 -15.35
N TYR A 234 2.77 -4.62 -14.78
CA TYR A 234 3.58 -3.43 -15.03
C TYR A 234 4.47 -3.17 -13.81
N GLY A 235 5.73 -2.80 -14.03
CA GLY A 235 6.69 -2.59 -12.95
C GLY A 235 7.70 -1.51 -13.33
N GLN A 236 7.82 -0.49 -12.48
CA GLN A 236 8.67 0.67 -12.74
C GLN A 236 9.38 1.09 -11.44
N CYS A 237 10.70 1.28 -11.49
CA CYS A 237 11.49 1.62 -10.30
C CYS A 237 12.69 2.55 -10.57
N ASP A 238 13.24 3.10 -9.49
CA ASP A 238 14.48 3.88 -9.55
C ASP A 238 15.72 2.98 -9.73
N PRO A 239 16.69 3.38 -10.57
CA PRO A 239 17.96 2.68 -10.77
C PRO A 239 18.78 2.41 -9.51
N HIS A 240 18.63 3.19 -8.43
CA HIS A 240 19.39 3.05 -7.18
C HIS A 240 18.94 1.87 -6.31
N TRP A 241 17.79 1.27 -6.59
CA TRP A 241 17.25 0.13 -5.84
C TRP A 241 16.66 -0.95 -6.76
N LYS A 242 17.14 -1.02 -8.00
CA LYS A 242 16.64 -1.97 -9.01
C LYS A 242 16.88 -3.44 -8.64
N LYS A 243 17.95 -3.79 -7.91
CA LYS A 243 18.13 -5.16 -7.37
C LYS A 243 17.06 -5.42 -6.30
N VAL A 244 16.81 -4.46 -5.40
CA VAL A 244 15.75 -4.55 -4.38
C VAL A 244 14.37 -4.71 -5.02
N SER A 245 13.97 -3.83 -5.95
CA SER A 245 12.67 -3.95 -6.64
C SER A 245 12.55 -5.24 -7.45
N SER A 246 13.65 -5.73 -8.05
CA SER A 246 13.65 -7.05 -8.73
C SER A 246 13.52 -8.23 -7.76
N TYR A 247 13.94 -8.08 -6.50
CA TYR A 247 13.73 -9.08 -5.46
C TYR A 247 12.29 -9.03 -4.94
N VAL A 248 11.75 -7.83 -4.69
CA VAL A 248 10.34 -7.61 -4.33
C VAL A 248 9.39 -8.19 -5.39
N ALA A 249 9.68 -7.96 -6.67
CA ALA A 249 8.90 -8.46 -7.80
C ALA A 249 9.24 -9.90 -8.23
N ASN A 250 9.98 -10.67 -7.43
CA ASN A 250 10.47 -12.01 -7.79
C ASN A 250 9.34 -13.00 -8.14
N ASP A 251 8.22 -12.98 -7.42
CA ASP A 251 7.06 -13.86 -7.74
C ASP A 251 6.44 -13.50 -9.09
N LEU A 252 6.47 -12.21 -9.48
CA LEU A 252 5.98 -11.76 -10.78
C LEU A 252 6.91 -12.17 -11.92
N LEU A 253 8.22 -12.17 -11.67
CA LEU A 253 9.25 -12.62 -12.60
C LEU A 253 9.18 -14.14 -12.83
N ASN A 254 9.07 -14.92 -11.75
CA ASN A 254 8.94 -16.39 -11.83
C ASN A 254 7.60 -16.82 -12.44
N GLY A 255 6.54 -16.05 -12.22
CA GLY A 255 5.26 -16.22 -12.93
C GLY A 255 5.27 -15.75 -14.40
N ASN A 256 6.37 -15.15 -14.87
CA ASN A 256 6.53 -14.60 -16.22
C ASN A 256 5.46 -13.55 -16.59
N TYR A 257 4.99 -12.75 -15.63
CA TYR A 257 3.93 -11.76 -15.85
C TYR A 257 4.42 -10.45 -16.47
N PHE A 258 5.71 -10.13 -16.38
CA PHE A 258 6.27 -8.92 -17.02
C PHE A 258 6.56 -9.15 -18.51
N ARG A 259 6.13 -8.19 -19.34
CA ARG A 259 6.36 -8.15 -20.79
C ARG A 259 7.87 -8.18 -21.13
N ASP A 260 8.21 -8.76 -22.27
CA ASP A 260 9.58 -8.70 -22.82
C ASP A 260 9.87 -7.29 -23.37
N LEU A 261 10.64 -6.51 -22.60
CA LEU A 261 10.99 -5.12 -22.92
C LEU A 261 12.06 -4.97 -24.02
N SER A 262 12.77 -6.04 -24.36
CA SER A 262 13.90 -5.99 -25.33
C SER A 262 13.49 -5.58 -26.75
N ARG A 263 12.19 -5.65 -27.05
CA ARG A 263 11.60 -5.23 -28.33
C ARG A 263 11.28 -3.74 -28.41
N TYR A 264 11.21 -3.06 -27.26
CA TYR A 264 10.76 -1.68 -27.15
C TYR A 264 11.89 -0.74 -26.68
N LEU A 265 12.83 -1.26 -25.88
CA LEU A 265 13.82 -0.46 -25.17
C LEU A 265 15.25 -1.03 -25.27
N SER A 266 16.24 -0.14 -25.15
CA SER A 266 17.63 -0.53 -24.92
C SER A 266 17.78 -1.21 -23.55
N PRO A 267 18.69 -2.19 -23.38
CA PRO A 267 18.97 -2.84 -22.10
C PRO A 267 19.26 -1.89 -20.93
N ASP A 268 19.75 -0.68 -21.20
CA ASP A 268 20.01 0.32 -20.15
C ASP A 268 18.74 0.91 -19.52
N HIS A 269 17.55 0.70 -20.10
CA HIS A 269 16.27 1.27 -19.64
C HIS A 269 15.44 0.30 -18.80
N TYR A 270 15.92 -0.93 -18.59
CA TYR A 270 15.20 -1.91 -17.78
C TYR A 270 16.16 -2.82 -17.00
N TYR A 271 15.69 -3.37 -15.88
CA TYR A 271 16.41 -4.38 -15.11
C TYR A 271 15.48 -5.53 -14.77
N ASN A 272 15.81 -6.75 -15.20
CA ASN A 272 14.94 -7.91 -15.07
C ASN A 272 13.48 -7.61 -15.50
N ARG A 273 13.30 -6.93 -16.64
CA ARG A 273 11.98 -6.48 -17.18
C ARG A 273 11.21 -5.44 -16.34
N LEU A 274 11.75 -4.94 -15.22
CA LEU A 274 11.26 -3.71 -14.59
C LEU A 274 11.79 -2.50 -15.35
N LEU A 275 10.93 -1.52 -15.62
CA LEU A 275 11.29 -0.26 -16.27
C LEU A 275 12.09 0.60 -15.29
N LEU A 276 13.18 1.21 -15.76
CA LEU A 276 14.04 2.07 -14.95
C LEU A 276 13.74 3.55 -15.24
N SER A 277 13.41 4.31 -14.20
CA SER A 277 13.08 5.73 -14.31
C SER A 277 14.23 6.61 -13.81
N PRO A 278 14.67 7.63 -14.56
CA PRO A 278 13.97 8.30 -15.64
C PRO A 278 14.59 7.97 -17.02
N MET A 279 15.12 6.76 -17.22
CA MET A 279 15.42 6.27 -18.57
C MET A 279 14.11 6.03 -19.35
N VAL A 280 13.05 5.70 -18.62
CA VAL A 280 11.66 5.82 -19.06
C VAL A 280 11.03 7.06 -18.39
N VAL A 281 10.53 7.97 -19.22
CA VAL A 281 9.92 9.27 -18.86
C VAL A 281 8.79 9.58 -19.85
N GLU A 282 7.93 10.56 -19.56
CA GLU A 282 6.79 11.01 -20.39
C GLU A 282 6.97 10.83 -21.92
N GLY A 283 8.09 11.32 -22.49
CA GLY A 283 8.38 11.26 -23.93
C GLY A 283 8.57 9.85 -24.56
N ASN A 284 8.82 8.81 -23.75
CA ASN A 284 8.81 7.41 -24.20
C ASN A 284 7.89 6.49 -23.37
N LEU A 285 7.37 6.94 -22.24
CA LEU A 285 6.49 6.19 -21.35
C LEU A 285 5.25 5.67 -22.08
N GLN A 286 4.63 6.49 -22.92
CA GLN A 286 3.46 6.11 -23.73
C GLN A 286 3.71 4.91 -24.68
N GLN A 287 4.97 4.57 -24.96
CA GLN A 287 5.34 3.39 -25.77
C GLN A 287 5.47 2.10 -24.95
N VAL A 288 5.58 2.21 -23.62
CA VAL A 288 5.95 1.10 -22.72
C VAL A 288 5.06 0.95 -21.49
N PHE A 289 4.23 1.95 -21.18
CA PHE A 289 3.10 1.85 -20.25
C PHE A 289 2.19 0.70 -20.70
N HIS A 290 1.56 0.03 -19.74
CA HIS A 290 0.76 -1.16 -20.03
C HIS A 290 -0.66 -0.98 -19.50
N THR A 291 -1.49 -0.27 -20.25
CA THR A 291 -2.90 0.04 -19.93
C THR A 291 -3.74 -1.18 -19.54
N ASN A 292 -3.33 -2.38 -19.97
CA ASN A 292 -4.04 -3.64 -19.74
C ASN A 292 -3.36 -4.54 -18.66
N ALA A 293 -2.42 -4.00 -17.88
CA ALA A 293 -1.81 -4.76 -16.79
C ALA A 293 -2.81 -5.02 -15.65
N SER A 294 -2.79 -6.24 -15.09
CA SER A 294 -3.62 -6.64 -13.95
C SER A 294 -3.02 -6.23 -12.60
N LEU A 295 -1.72 -5.90 -12.60
CA LEU A 295 -0.98 -5.45 -11.42
C LEU A 295 0.02 -4.36 -11.83
N TYR A 296 0.00 -3.22 -11.14
CA TYR A 296 1.01 -2.17 -11.28
C TYR A 296 1.85 -2.11 -10.00
N TYR A 297 3.18 -2.17 -10.15
CA TYR A 297 4.14 -2.05 -9.07
C TYR A 297 5.05 -0.84 -9.30
N PHE A 298 5.02 0.10 -8.35
CA PHE A 298 5.87 1.29 -8.37
C PHE A 298 6.82 1.31 -7.17
N ASN A 299 8.10 1.48 -7.44
CA ASN A 299 9.11 1.72 -6.41
C ASN A 299 9.97 2.91 -6.86
N LEU A 300 9.42 4.10 -6.67
CA LEU A 300 9.86 5.38 -7.22
C LEU A 300 9.79 6.48 -6.14
N HIS A 301 10.38 7.64 -6.41
CA HIS A 301 10.25 8.80 -5.55
C HIS A 301 8.82 9.38 -5.58
N GLY A 302 8.26 9.68 -4.41
CA GLY A 302 7.05 10.48 -4.23
C GLY A 302 7.28 11.74 -3.39
N GLY A 303 6.27 12.57 -3.19
CA GLY A 303 6.43 13.85 -2.49
C GLY A 303 5.14 14.41 -1.90
N GLU A 304 5.28 15.28 -0.90
CA GLU A 304 4.14 15.84 -0.16
C GLU A 304 3.37 16.94 -0.92
N GLY A 305 4.09 17.72 -1.74
CA GLY A 305 3.58 18.95 -2.33
C GLY A 305 2.44 18.71 -3.31
N LEU A 306 1.56 19.72 -3.47
CA LEU A 306 0.45 19.66 -4.44
C LEU A 306 0.95 19.39 -5.88
N GLU A 307 2.08 19.97 -6.25
CA GLU A 307 2.74 19.76 -7.55
C GLU A 307 3.48 18.40 -7.63
N SER A 308 3.68 17.69 -6.52
CA SER A 308 4.25 16.34 -6.45
C SER A 308 3.20 15.25 -6.75
N ARG A 309 2.32 15.54 -7.72
CA ARG A 309 1.13 14.76 -8.10
C ARG A 309 1.40 13.35 -8.63
N GLY A 310 2.63 13.11 -9.13
CA GLY A 310 3.09 11.86 -9.73
C GLY A 310 4.31 11.27 -9.02
N TYR A 311 4.91 10.25 -9.62
CA TYR A 311 6.16 9.65 -9.14
C TYR A 311 7.33 10.02 -10.05
N ALA A 312 8.53 10.04 -9.46
CA ALA A 312 9.76 10.51 -10.10
C ALA A 312 10.92 9.50 -9.93
N GLY A 313 11.96 9.64 -10.75
CA GLY A 313 13.18 8.82 -10.65
C GLY A 313 14.45 9.60 -10.98
N VAL A 314 15.60 9.13 -10.49
CA VAL A 314 16.91 9.80 -10.57
C VAL A 314 17.82 9.14 -11.61
N MET A 315 18.41 9.95 -12.50
CA MET A 315 19.39 9.43 -13.46
C MET A 315 20.70 9.02 -12.80
N LEU A 316 21.14 7.78 -13.02
CA LEU A 316 22.50 7.35 -12.71
C LEU A 316 23.52 8.27 -13.40
N ASN A 317 24.49 8.77 -12.62
CA ASN A 317 25.56 9.69 -13.06
C ASN A 317 25.08 11.09 -13.48
N LYS A 318 23.85 11.49 -13.11
CA LYS A 318 23.27 12.82 -13.33
C LYS A 318 22.42 13.28 -12.14
N GLU A 319 22.81 12.87 -10.94
CA GLU A 319 22.09 13.17 -9.69
C GLU A 319 21.94 14.68 -9.43
N GLU A 320 22.83 15.51 -9.99
CA GLU A 320 22.76 16.98 -9.88
C GLU A 320 21.51 17.60 -10.51
N TYR A 321 20.82 16.88 -11.41
CA TYR A 321 19.53 17.28 -11.98
C TYR A 321 18.32 16.90 -11.11
N GLY A 322 18.54 16.08 -10.08
CA GLY A 322 17.50 15.52 -9.23
C GLY A 322 16.57 14.52 -9.91
N ALA A 323 15.40 14.29 -9.31
CA ALA A 323 14.42 13.37 -9.88
C ALA A 323 13.62 14.08 -10.96
N LEU A 324 13.31 13.31 -12.00
CA LEU A 324 12.48 13.73 -13.11
C LEU A 324 11.14 12.99 -13.06
N PRO A 325 10.01 13.64 -13.42
CA PRO A 325 8.72 12.99 -13.52
C PRO A 325 8.79 11.71 -14.36
N ALA A 326 8.38 10.61 -13.75
CA ALA A 326 8.51 9.26 -14.28
C ALA A 326 7.15 8.65 -14.64
N ILE A 327 6.10 8.99 -13.90
CA ILE A 327 4.69 8.71 -14.19
C ILE A 327 3.80 9.72 -13.45
N GLU A 328 2.66 10.06 -14.04
CA GLU A 328 1.72 11.06 -13.53
C GLU A 328 0.27 10.54 -13.58
N PRO A 329 -0.68 11.12 -12.80
CA PRO A 329 -2.07 10.69 -12.69
C PRO A 329 -2.77 10.37 -14.02
N GLU A 330 -2.53 11.16 -15.08
CA GLU A 330 -3.12 10.98 -16.40
C GLU A 330 -2.78 9.61 -17.03
N HIS A 331 -1.63 9.02 -16.67
CA HIS A 331 -1.26 7.69 -17.14
C HIS A 331 -2.13 6.60 -16.50
N MET A 332 -2.40 6.70 -15.20
CA MET A 332 -3.33 5.80 -14.51
C MET A 332 -4.77 5.96 -15.00
N MET A 333 -5.13 7.16 -15.48
CA MET A 333 -6.42 7.39 -16.14
C MET A 333 -6.55 6.74 -17.53
N THR A 334 -5.47 6.13 -18.08
CA THR A 334 -5.53 5.33 -19.32
C THR A 334 -5.64 3.82 -19.10
N CYS A 335 -5.75 3.34 -17.85
CA CYS A 335 -5.90 1.91 -17.55
C CYS A 335 -7.24 1.36 -18.10
N GLU A 336 -7.18 0.36 -18.97
CA GLU A 336 -8.33 -0.20 -19.71
C GLU A 336 -8.97 -1.43 -19.03
N GLU A 337 -8.22 -2.14 -18.19
CA GLU A 337 -8.62 -3.44 -17.58
C GLU A 337 -8.53 -3.38 -16.04
N PRO A 338 -9.32 -4.22 -15.32
CA PRO A 338 -9.32 -4.27 -13.85
C PRO A 338 -7.93 -4.60 -13.32
N ASN A 339 -7.51 -3.84 -12.32
CA ASN A 339 -6.16 -3.98 -11.79
C ASN A 339 -6.05 -3.67 -10.29
N ILE A 340 -4.92 -4.09 -9.72
CA ILE A 340 -4.45 -3.69 -8.41
C ILE A 340 -3.18 -2.85 -8.60
N VAL A 341 -3.01 -1.82 -7.77
CA VAL A 341 -1.79 -1.01 -7.72
C VAL A 341 -1.14 -1.17 -6.35
N ILE A 342 0.18 -1.31 -6.32
CA ILE A 342 0.97 -1.15 -5.10
C ILE A 342 2.16 -0.23 -5.36
N SER A 343 2.28 0.81 -4.53
CA SER A 343 3.30 1.84 -4.63
C SER A 343 4.08 1.95 -3.31
N GLU A 344 5.40 1.87 -3.41
CA GLU A 344 6.32 2.14 -2.31
C GLU A 344 6.63 3.64 -2.15
N ALA A 345 6.18 4.51 -3.05
CA ALA A 345 6.54 5.93 -3.06
C ALA A 345 6.04 6.69 -1.82
N CYS A 346 6.84 7.63 -1.32
CA CYS A 346 6.42 8.55 -0.25
C CYS A 346 5.14 9.29 -0.63
N TYR A 347 4.19 9.38 0.30
CA TYR A 347 2.86 9.98 0.09
C TYR A 347 2.05 9.34 -1.05
N GLY A 348 2.43 8.17 -1.56
CA GLY A 348 1.82 7.54 -2.73
C GLY A 348 0.34 7.16 -2.58
N GLY A 349 -0.17 7.06 -1.34
CA GLY A 349 -1.57 6.88 -0.98
C GLY A 349 -2.28 8.13 -0.46
N ARG A 350 -1.68 9.32 -0.56
CA ARG A 350 -2.27 10.59 -0.11
C ARG A 350 -3.48 10.99 -0.97
N PHE A 351 -4.56 11.44 -0.33
CA PHE A 351 -5.77 11.96 -1.01
C PHE A 351 -6.45 13.13 -0.30
N ILE A 352 -6.12 13.41 0.97
CA ILE A 352 -6.83 14.41 1.78
C ILE A 352 -6.59 15.80 1.17
N GLY A 353 -7.67 16.47 0.78
CA GLY A 353 -7.63 17.77 0.10
C GLY A 353 -7.08 17.74 -1.33
N LEU A 354 -7.12 16.56 -1.99
CA LEU A 354 -6.68 16.38 -3.37
C LEU A 354 -7.84 15.93 -4.28
N ASP A 355 -7.68 16.18 -5.57
CA ASP A 355 -8.52 15.66 -6.65
C ASP A 355 -7.78 14.54 -7.42
N GLN A 356 -8.43 13.98 -8.45
CA GLN A 356 -7.84 12.94 -9.29
C GLN A 356 -6.62 13.38 -10.14
N HIS A 357 -6.42 14.68 -10.36
CA HIS A 357 -5.25 15.20 -11.11
C HIS A 357 -4.03 15.44 -10.21
N HIS A 358 -4.24 15.53 -8.90
CA HIS A 358 -3.21 15.76 -7.89
C HIS A 358 -2.86 14.52 -7.04
N SER A 359 -3.52 13.37 -7.26
CA SER A 359 -3.22 12.11 -6.57
C SER A 359 -3.23 10.90 -7.51
N MET A 360 -2.08 10.22 -7.61
CA MET A 360 -1.94 8.92 -8.30
C MET A 360 -2.98 7.90 -7.84
N MET A 361 -3.34 7.89 -6.55
CA MET A 361 -4.27 6.92 -5.99
C MET A 361 -5.72 7.23 -6.38
N LEU A 362 -6.14 8.51 -6.29
CA LEU A 362 -7.49 8.92 -6.74
C LEU A 362 -7.67 8.66 -8.25
N ALA A 363 -6.69 9.05 -9.06
CA ALA A 363 -6.67 8.80 -10.51
C ALA A 363 -6.81 7.31 -10.87
N SER A 364 -6.16 6.46 -10.09
CA SER A 364 -6.20 5.00 -10.24
C SER A 364 -7.61 4.46 -9.97
N LEU A 365 -8.22 4.84 -8.85
CA LEU A 365 -9.55 4.34 -8.44
C LEU A 365 -10.69 4.89 -9.30
N PHE A 366 -10.53 6.12 -9.82
CA PHE A 366 -11.48 6.72 -10.76
C PHE A 366 -11.67 5.85 -12.01
N THR A 367 -10.59 5.22 -12.49
CA THR A 367 -10.60 4.27 -13.61
C THR A 367 -10.63 2.81 -13.13
N ASN A 368 -9.93 1.90 -13.80
CA ASN A 368 -10.11 0.45 -13.60
C ASN A 368 -9.34 -0.14 -12.40
N THR A 369 -8.72 0.67 -11.54
CA THR A 369 -8.09 0.13 -10.33
C THR A 369 -9.15 -0.24 -9.30
N LEU A 370 -9.23 -1.52 -8.95
CA LEU A 370 -10.16 -2.01 -7.94
C LEU A 370 -9.58 -1.89 -6.52
N ALA A 371 -8.25 -1.98 -6.37
CA ALA A 371 -7.61 -1.69 -5.10
C ALA A 371 -6.20 -1.10 -5.26
N PHE A 372 -5.86 -0.18 -4.36
CA PHE A 372 -4.58 0.53 -4.34
C PHE A 372 -3.95 0.43 -2.95
N VAL A 373 -2.66 0.13 -2.86
CA VAL A 373 -1.88 0.16 -1.61
C VAL A 373 -0.73 1.15 -1.72
N GLY A 374 -0.61 2.06 -0.76
CA GLY A 374 0.48 3.03 -0.70
C GLY A 374 0.52 3.79 0.63
N SER A 375 1.63 4.49 0.87
CA SER A 375 1.87 5.25 2.11
C SER A 375 1.15 6.59 2.13
N SER A 376 0.59 6.99 3.27
CA SER A 376 0.12 8.35 3.53
C SER A 376 1.25 9.35 3.84
N ARG A 377 2.46 8.87 4.12
CA ARG A 377 3.61 9.62 4.66
C ARG A 377 4.94 9.19 4.01
N VAL A 378 6.09 9.57 4.57
CA VAL A 378 7.41 9.14 4.07
C VAL A 378 7.62 7.63 4.22
N ALA A 379 7.48 6.93 3.10
CA ALA A 379 7.81 5.51 2.99
C ALA A 379 9.34 5.29 2.97
N TRP A 380 9.79 4.24 3.66
CA TRP A 380 11.19 3.87 3.77
C TRP A 380 11.44 2.52 3.10
N GLY A 381 12.59 2.34 2.44
CA GLY A 381 12.97 1.06 1.83
C GLY A 381 14.48 0.90 1.65
N ALA A 382 14.93 -0.32 1.35
CA ALA A 382 16.33 -0.64 1.17
C ALA A 382 16.90 -0.06 -0.15
N VAL A 383 18.22 0.07 -0.20
CA VAL A 383 18.98 0.59 -1.36
C VAL A 383 19.91 -0.50 -1.89
N ASP A 384 20.21 -0.50 -3.20
CA ASP A 384 21.15 -1.46 -3.78
C ASP A 384 22.56 -1.24 -3.21
N ASP A 385 23.05 -2.20 -2.42
CA ASP A 385 24.46 -2.28 -2.07
C ASP A 385 25.27 -2.75 -3.28
N ALA A 386 26.27 -1.96 -3.67
CA ALA A 386 27.19 -2.27 -4.76
C ALA A 386 28.01 -3.54 -4.48
N SER A 387 28.29 -3.84 -3.20
CA SER A 387 29.06 -5.01 -2.77
C SER A 387 28.23 -6.30 -2.65
N SER A 388 26.90 -6.21 -2.61
CA SER A 388 26.02 -7.36 -2.44
C SER A 388 25.71 -8.09 -3.76
N PRO A 389 25.90 -9.43 -3.82
CA PRO A 389 25.45 -10.25 -4.93
C PRO A 389 23.92 -10.38 -4.93
N GLN A 390 23.34 -10.77 -6.06
CA GLN A 390 21.88 -10.79 -6.25
C GLN A 390 21.12 -11.77 -5.33
N SER A 391 21.81 -12.78 -4.77
CA SER A 391 21.28 -13.69 -3.74
C SER A 391 21.39 -13.17 -2.30
N GLY A 392 21.89 -11.96 -2.10
CA GLY A 392 22.09 -11.32 -0.79
C GLY A 392 21.46 -9.93 -0.69
N VAL A 393 20.48 -9.62 -1.56
CA VAL A 393 19.74 -8.37 -1.53
C VAL A 393 18.90 -8.30 -0.25
N SER A 394 19.13 -7.28 0.55
CA SER A 394 18.31 -6.98 1.73
C SER A 394 17.09 -6.15 1.33
N VAL A 395 15.94 -6.48 1.92
CA VAL A 395 14.69 -5.70 1.86
C VAL A 395 14.42 -5.05 3.20
N SER A 396 13.69 -3.94 3.24
CA SER A 396 13.26 -3.28 4.47
C SER A 396 11.91 -2.59 4.29
N TYR A 397 11.10 -2.57 5.34
CA TYR A 397 9.93 -1.69 5.47
C TYR A 397 8.98 -1.76 4.24
N ALA A 398 8.91 -0.73 3.38
CA ALA A 398 8.05 -0.69 2.20
C ALA A 398 8.29 -1.88 1.23
N ASP A 399 9.55 -2.32 1.08
CA ASP A 399 9.90 -3.49 0.26
C ASP A 399 9.19 -4.77 0.76
N ILE A 400 9.09 -4.90 2.08
CA ILE A 400 8.47 -6.04 2.74
C ILE A 400 6.95 -5.96 2.57
N ILE A 401 6.36 -4.75 2.69
CA ILE A 401 4.95 -4.54 2.38
C ILE A 401 4.65 -4.97 0.94
N ALA A 402 5.40 -4.43 -0.03
CA ALA A 402 5.21 -4.72 -1.44
C ALA A 402 5.38 -6.21 -1.76
N GLY A 403 6.48 -6.84 -1.32
CA GLY A 403 6.78 -8.23 -1.64
C GLY A 403 5.77 -9.22 -1.05
N TYR A 404 5.41 -9.05 0.22
CA TYR A 404 4.44 -9.95 0.86
C TYR A 404 3.00 -9.71 0.37
N PHE A 405 2.62 -8.46 0.08
CA PHE A 405 1.31 -8.17 -0.52
C PHE A 405 1.19 -8.82 -1.90
N ILE A 406 2.17 -8.63 -2.79
CA ILE A 406 2.21 -9.24 -4.12
C ILE A 406 2.14 -10.76 -4.02
N SER A 407 2.95 -11.38 -3.13
CA SER A 407 2.93 -12.82 -2.93
C SER A 407 1.59 -13.33 -2.39
N ALA A 408 0.91 -12.57 -1.53
CA ALA A 408 -0.38 -12.95 -0.96
C ALA A 408 -1.55 -12.81 -1.96
N ILE A 409 -1.63 -11.74 -2.76
CA ILE A 409 -2.68 -11.64 -3.80
C ILE A 409 -2.51 -12.72 -4.88
N LEU A 410 -1.27 -13.07 -5.24
CA LEU A 410 -0.97 -14.18 -6.16
C LEU A 410 -1.31 -15.55 -5.57
N GLN A 411 -1.50 -15.63 -4.25
CA GLN A 411 -1.94 -16.83 -3.54
C GLN A 411 -3.48 -16.93 -3.36
N GLY A 412 -4.24 -15.94 -3.83
CA GLY A 412 -5.70 -15.90 -3.73
C GLY A 412 -6.24 -15.45 -2.37
N TYR A 413 -5.46 -14.68 -1.60
CA TYR A 413 -5.99 -13.89 -0.48
C TYR A 413 -6.75 -12.67 -1.00
N THR A 414 -7.67 -12.13 -0.20
CA THR A 414 -8.22 -10.79 -0.46
C THR A 414 -7.13 -9.71 -0.31
N VAL A 415 -7.30 -8.55 -0.93
CA VAL A 415 -6.36 -7.43 -0.83
C VAL A 415 -6.14 -6.96 0.62
N ALA A 416 -7.17 -6.99 1.47
CA ALA A 416 -7.03 -6.58 2.87
C ALA A 416 -6.32 -7.64 3.73
N GLU A 417 -6.52 -8.92 3.47
CA GLU A 417 -5.74 -10.00 4.10
C GLU A 417 -4.28 -9.98 3.61
N ALA A 418 -4.05 -9.71 2.34
CA ALA A 418 -2.70 -9.54 1.78
C ALA A 418 -1.94 -8.41 2.48
N LEU A 419 -2.59 -7.25 2.70
CA LEU A 419 -1.96 -6.15 3.45
C LEU A 419 -1.74 -6.51 4.93
N PHE A 420 -2.66 -7.24 5.56
CA PHE A 420 -2.47 -7.75 6.93
C PHE A 420 -1.25 -8.70 7.04
N ILE A 421 -1.12 -9.65 6.11
CA ILE A 421 0.04 -10.55 6.02
C ILE A 421 1.33 -9.73 5.86
N ALA A 422 1.32 -8.72 4.99
CA ALA A 422 2.47 -7.88 4.73
C ALA A 422 2.89 -7.02 5.94
N ARG A 423 1.91 -6.39 6.62
CA ARG A 423 2.13 -5.68 7.89
C ARG A 423 2.69 -6.59 8.98
N SER A 424 2.17 -7.82 9.10
CA SER A 424 2.69 -8.80 10.05
C SER A 424 4.12 -9.23 9.70
N ALA A 425 4.45 -9.36 8.42
CA ALA A 425 5.81 -9.67 7.96
C ALA A 425 6.81 -8.56 8.30
N VAL A 426 6.45 -7.27 8.19
CA VAL A 426 7.28 -6.15 8.64
C VAL A 426 7.60 -6.26 10.14
N LEU A 427 6.59 -6.48 10.98
CA LEU A 427 6.77 -6.55 12.43
C LEU A 427 7.50 -7.83 12.90
N GLN A 428 7.36 -8.94 12.17
CA GLN A 428 8.12 -10.17 12.43
C GLN A 428 9.57 -10.10 11.90
N GLY A 429 9.83 -9.32 10.85
CA GLY A 429 11.15 -9.15 10.24
C GLY A 429 12.04 -8.09 10.90
N THR A 430 11.54 -7.36 11.89
CA THR A 430 12.22 -6.24 12.56
C THR A 430 12.32 -6.45 14.07
N VAL A 431 13.07 -5.60 14.77
CA VAL A 431 13.14 -5.63 16.24
C VAL A 431 11.79 -5.17 16.81
N PRO A 432 11.15 -5.93 17.72
CA PRO A 432 9.89 -5.50 18.35
C PRO A 432 10.06 -4.15 19.05
N GLY A 433 9.36 -3.13 18.55
CA GLY A 433 9.51 -1.75 19.00
C GLY A 433 10.12 -0.79 17.96
N ASP A 434 10.61 -1.26 16.81
CA ASP A 434 11.22 -0.39 15.79
C ASP A 434 10.22 0.68 15.29
N PRO A 435 10.54 1.98 15.44
CA PRO A 435 9.61 3.05 15.13
C PRO A 435 9.36 3.23 13.62
N HIS A 436 10.30 2.83 12.75
CA HIS A 436 10.07 2.84 11.31
C HIS A 436 9.21 1.64 10.88
N ALA A 437 9.38 0.47 11.52
CA ALA A 437 8.49 -0.67 11.30
C ALA A 437 7.04 -0.34 11.68
N ALA A 438 6.85 0.33 12.81
CA ALA A 438 5.55 0.81 13.25
C ALA A 438 4.96 1.86 12.29
N LEU A 439 5.76 2.87 11.89
CA LEU A 439 5.42 3.87 10.88
C LEU A 439 4.91 3.21 9.60
N THR A 440 5.72 2.34 8.99
CA THR A 440 5.38 1.62 7.75
C THR A 440 4.07 0.83 7.85
N VAL A 441 3.80 0.20 8.99
CA VAL A 441 2.57 -0.57 9.18
C VAL A 441 1.32 0.31 9.21
N VAL A 442 1.39 1.49 9.82
CA VAL A 442 0.23 2.40 9.92
C VAL A 442 0.04 3.28 8.68
N GLU A 443 1.12 3.71 8.03
CA GLU A 443 1.07 4.66 6.90
C GLU A 443 0.62 3.98 5.59
N PHE A 444 0.98 2.71 5.38
CA PHE A 444 0.51 1.94 4.23
C PHE A 444 -0.95 1.57 4.42
N ASN A 445 -1.82 2.23 3.67
CA ASN A 445 -3.27 2.05 3.71
C ASN A 445 -3.75 1.27 2.47
N LEU A 446 -4.92 0.64 2.60
CA LEU A 446 -5.62 0.00 1.48
C LEU A 446 -6.79 0.88 1.05
N PHE A 447 -6.81 1.21 -0.23
CA PHE A 447 -7.93 1.89 -0.86
C PHE A 447 -8.62 0.95 -1.86
N GLY A 448 -9.95 1.05 -1.97
CA GLY A 448 -10.84 0.11 -2.64
C GLY A 448 -11.54 -0.88 -1.70
N ASP A 449 -12.35 -1.76 -2.29
CA ASP A 449 -13.09 -2.83 -1.61
C ASP A 449 -12.10 -3.86 -1.00
N PRO A 450 -12.12 -4.05 0.34
CA PRO A 450 -11.19 -4.95 1.02
C PRO A 450 -11.35 -6.43 0.67
N MET A 451 -12.49 -6.84 0.09
CA MET A 451 -12.75 -8.21 -0.37
C MET A 451 -12.31 -8.49 -1.81
N THR A 452 -11.72 -7.51 -2.51
CA THR A 452 -11.21 -7.72 -3.87
C THR A 452 -10.17 -8.85 -3.91
N THR A 453 -10.28 -9.76 -4.89
CA THR A 453 -9.35 -10.88 -5.09
C THR A 453 -8.78 -10.91 -6.51
N MET A 454 -7.62 -11.56 -6.65
CA MET A 454 -6.96 -11.79 -7.94
C MET A 454 -6.91 -13.30 -8.23
N ASN A 455 -7.36 -13.70 -9.42
CA ASN A 455 -7.41 -15.09 -9.87
C ASN A 455 -6.14 -15.46 -10.66
N VAL A 456 -5.27 -16.28 -10.07
CA VAL A 456 -4.06 -16.76 -10.74
C VAL A 456 -4.33 -18.00 -11.60
N ARG A 457 -3.74 -18.06 -12.80
CA ARG A 457 -3.89 -19.13 -13.82
C ARG A 457 -3.28 -20.50 -13.44
N THR A 458 -3.43 -20.96 -12.20
CA THR A 458 -3.13 -22.36 -11.85
C THR A 458 -4.34 -23.26 -12.09
N ASN A 459 -4.11 -24.53 -12.43
CA ASN A 459 -5.19 -25.55 -12.53
C ASN A 459 -5.78 -25.95 -11.16
N LEU A 460 -5.45 -25.23 -10.10
CA LEU A 460 -6.07 -25.33 -8.78
C LEU A 460 -7.28 -24.40 -8.78
N LYS A 461 -8.43 -24.87 -8.29
CA LYS A 461 -9.56 -24.00 -8.02
C LYS A 461 -9.09 -22.90 -7.07
N SER A 462 -9.25 -21.62 -7.43
CA SER A 462 -9.09 -20.52 -6.49
C SER A 462 -10.17 -20.66 -5.41
N GLY A 463 -9.78 -21.17 -4.25
CA GLY A 463 -10.51 -20.99 -3.02
C GLY A 463 -9.91 -19.80 -2.31
N ASN A 464 -10.73 -18.80 -1.96
CA ASN A 464 -10.30 -17.66 -1.16
C ASN A 464 -9.59 -18.20 0.09
N LYS A 465 -8.28 -17.95 0.21
CA LYS A 465 -7.54 -18.32 1.42
C LYS A 465 -7.91 -17.31 2.49
N ILE A 466 -8.34 -17.80 3.65
CA ILE A 466 -8.67 -16.94 4.78
C ILE A 466 -7.52 -16.95 5.79
N THR A 467 -7.15 -15.78 6.31
CA THR A 467 -6.22 -15.66 7.43
C THR A 467 -6.86 -16.10 8.75
N SER A 468 -6.32 -17.15 9.37
CA SER A 468 -6.82 -17.68 10.64
C SER A 468 -6.30 -16.96 11.90
N LYS A 469 -5.46 -15.93 11.72
CA LYS A 469 -4.82 -15.15 12.78
C LYS A 469 -5.19 -13.69 12.58
N THR A 470 -5.67 -13.05 13.65
CA THR A 470 -6.13 -11.65 13.67
C THR A 470 -5.18 -10.71 14.40
N THR A 471 -4.20 -11.21 15.16
CA THR A 471 -3.11 -10.39 15.73
C THR A 471 -1.94 -10.22 14.75
N LEU A 472 -1.43 -9.00 14.60
CA LEU A 472 -0.24 -8.73 13.78
C LEU A 472 1.03 -9.29 14.44
N VAL A 473 1.14 -9.16 15.76
CA VAL A 473 2.27 -9.61 16.60
C VAL A 473 1.77 -10.62 17.64
N ASP A 474 2.61 -11.52 18.16
CA ASP A 474 2.21 -12.42 19.25
C ASP A 474 1.81 -11.61 20.50
N PRO A 475 0.64 -11.86 21.13
CA PRO A 475 0.16 -11.15 22.33
C PRO A 475 1.15 -11.00 23.48
N ASN A 476 2.11 -11.92 23.60
CA ASN A 476 3.11 -11.94 24.67
C ASN A 476 4.39 -11.15 24.34
N THR A 477 4.46 -10.53 23.16
CA THR A 477 5.64 -9.79 22.70
C THR A 477 5.79 -8.47 23.46
N LYS A 478 6.98 -8.26 24.04
CA LYS A 478 7.34 -6.96 24.64
C LYS A 478 7.71 -5.96 23.55
N ILE A 479 6.71 -5.24 23.06
CA ILE A 479 6.84 -4.20 22.03
C ILE A 479 7.12 -2.81 22.63
N GLY A 480 7.45 -1.84 21.78
CA GLY A 480 7.75 -0.45 22.14
C GLY A 480 9.24 -0.16 22.36
N CYS A 481 9.59 1.13 22.36
CA CYS A 481 10.93 1.63 22.61
C CYS A 481 10.92 3.03 23.25
N THR A 482 12.09 3.48 23.69
CA THR A 482 12.36 4.90 24.01
C THR A 482 13.44 5.44 23.08
N ILE A 483 13.24 6.65 22.57
CA ILE A 483 14.14 7.32 21.61
C ILE A 483 14.78 8.55 22.29
N GLU A 484 16.10 8.67 22.20
CA GLU A 484 16.89 9.80 22.72
C GLU A 484 17.71 10.43 21.57
N LYS A 485 17.48 11.71 21.27
CA LYS A 485 18.29 12.48 20.31
C LYS A 485 19.62 12.89 20.95
N ILE A 486 20.74 12.40 20.42
CA ILE A 486 22.06 12.68 21.00
C ILE A 486 22.55 14.07 20.57
N LYS A 487 22.81 14.94 21.54
CA LYS A 487 23.43 16.25 21.31
C LYS A 487 24.95 16.11 21.15
N THR A 488 25.49 16.56 20.03
CA THR A 488 26.93 16.44 19.69
C THR A 488 27.73 17.74 19.85
N GLU A 489 27.10 18.83 20.26
CA GLU A 489 27.74 20.13 20.52
C GLU A 489 28.52 20.17 21.85
N LYS A 490 29.42 21.16 21.99
CA LYS A 490 30.25 21.38 23.19
C LYS A 490 29.71 22.51 24.05
N GLU A 491 29.43 22.23 25.33
CA GLU A 491 29.12 23.23 26.36
C GLU A 491 29.94 22.95 27.64
N ASN A 492 30.48 24.01 28.25
CA ASN A 492 31.26 23.98 29.50
C ASN A 492 30.41 23.47 30.70
N GLY A 493 30.97 22.98 31.81
CA GLY A 493 32.39 22.84 32.16
C GLY A 493 32.55 21.89 33.36
N SER A 494 32.56 20.56 33.17
CA SER A 494 32.36 19.60 34.26
C SER A 494 32.65 18.11 33.93
N ILE A 495 32.52 17.21 34.91
CA ILE A 495 32.59 15.74 34.72
C ILE A 495 31.60 15.23 33.65
N LEU A 496 30.45 15.89 33.47
CA LEU A 496 29.51 15.56 32.40
C LEU A 496 30.14 15.77 31.01
N GLU A 497 31.11 16.68 30.84
CA GLU A 497 31.87 16.83 29.59
C GLU A 497 32.86 15.70 29.34
N GLN A 498 33.42 15.07 30.37
CA GLN A 498 34.32 13.92 30.15
C GLN A 498 33.53 12.73 29.61
N VAL A 499 32.34 12.50 30.18
CA VAL A 499 31.41 11.47 29.69
C VAL A 499 30.86 11.85 28.30
N ARG A 500 30.35 13.08 28.10
CA ARG A 500 29.91 13.57 26.78
C ARG A 500 31.04 13.55 25.75
N GLY A 501 32.27 13.87 26.14
CA GLY A 501 33.45 13.87 25.27
C GLY A 501 33.83 12.46 24.82
N ALA A 502 33.76 11.47 25.71
CA ALA A 502 33.95 10.07 25.35
C ALA A 502 32.81 9.53 24.46
N VAL A 503 31.56 9.89 24.76
CA VAL A 503 30.39 9.57 23.92
C VAL A 503 30.53 10.20 22.54
N ASN A 504 30.90 11.49 22.45
CA ASN A 504 31.13 12.19 21.19
C ASN A 504 32.30 11.58 20.41
N ALA A 505 33.39 11.19 21.07
CA ALA A 505 34.52 10.50 20.42
C ALA A 505 34.09 9.13 19.83
N ASN A 506 33.32 8.34 20.58
CA ASN A 506 32.74 7.08 20.10
C ASN A 506 31.82 7.31 18.89
N ILE A 507 30.88 8.26 18.99
CA ILE A 507 29.96 8.62 17.91
C ILE A 507 30.73 9.08 16.66
N GLN A 508 31.80 9.87 16.80
CA GLN A 508 32.63 10.29 15.67
C GLN A 508 33.41 9.12 15.04
N GLN A 509 33.87 8.14 15.83
CA GLN A 509 34.51 6.93 15.31
C GLN A 509 33.50 6.04 14.53
N ILE A 510 32.28 5.91 15.05
CA ILE A 510 31.19 5.18 14.40
C ILE A 510 30.77 5.92 13.12
N HIS A 511 30.58 7.24 13.18
CA HIS A 511 30.29 8.10 12.03
C HIS A 511 31.37 7.98 10.94
N ALA A 512 32.66 7.96 11.29
CA ALA A 512 33.74 7.72 10.33
C ALA A 512 33.66 6.34 9.68
N THR A 513 33.25 5.31 10.43
CA THR A 513 33.06 3.94 9.92
C THR A 513 31.85 3.88 8.98
N ILE A 514 30.75 4.53 9.34
CA ILE A 514 29.56 4.66 8.49
C ILE A 514 29.89 5.43 7.21
N GLY A 515 30.59 6.55 7.29
CA GLY A 515 30.98 7.34 6.10
C GLY A 515 31.86 6.55 5.12
N GLN A 516 32.75 5.69 5.62
CA GLN A 516 33.53 4.76 4.78
C GLN A 516 32.64 3.70 4.12
N HIS A 517 31.70 3.11 4.87
CA HIS A 517 30.77 2.12 4.33
C HIS A 517 29.80 2.73 3.31
N LEU A 518 29.21 3.89 3.62
CA LEU A 518 28.30 4.61 2.72
C LEU A 518 28.97 4.98 1.39
N TYR A 519 30.23 5.41 1.44
CA TYR A 519 31.02 5.67 0.23
C TYR A 519 31.34 4.39 -0.55
N ALA A 520 31.79 3.33 0.13
CA ALA A 520 32.24 2.09 -0.52
C ALA A 520 31.09 1.23 -1.09
N SER A 521 29.95 1.16 -0.40
CA SER A 521 28.79 0.34 -0.76
C SER A 521 27.73 1.08 -1.57
N TYR A 522 27.60 2.40 -1.42
CA TYR A 522 26.50 3.17 -2.01
C TYR A 522 26.96 4.44 -2.76
N GLY A 523 28.28 4.72 -2.83
CA GLY A 523 28.82 5.89 -3.52
C GLY A 523 28.61 7.23 -2.81
N ILE A 524 27.97 7.24 -1.64
CA ILE A 524 27.59 8.46 -0.91
C ILE A 524 28.86 9.12 -0.33
N LYS A 525 29.09 10.37 -0.72
CA LYS A 525 30.26 11.14 -0.28
C LYS A 525 30.22 11.40 1.23
N PRO A 526 31.37 11.39 1.93
CA PRO A 526 31.44 11.78 3.34
C PRO A 526 30.84 13.17 3.58
N ARG A 527 29.92 13.25 4.54
CA ARG A 527 29.11 14.43 4.86
C ARG A 527 28.84 14.50 6.37
N PRO A 528 28.36 15.64 6.90
CA PRO A 528 27.81 15.69 8.25
C PRO A 528 26.57 14.79 8.37
N MET A 529 26.43 14.10 9.50
CA MET A 529 25.15 13.54 9.95
C MET A 529 24.21 14.68 10.38
N GLU A 530 22.94 14.59 10.01
CA GLU A 530 21.86 15.51 10.43
C GLU A 530 21.50 15.25 11.91
N GLU A 531 21.38 13.98 12.26
CA GLU A 531 20.92 13.53 13.58
C GLU A 531 21.51 12.16 13.95
N VAL A 532 21.66 11.93 15.26
CA VAL A 532 21.87 10.60 15.83
C VAL A 532 20.79 10.33 16.87
N LEU A 533 20.01 9.27 16.64
CA LEU A 533 19.01 8.76 17.58
C LEU A 533 19.56 7.53 18.29
N LYS A 534 19.50 7.50 19.63
CA LYS A 534 19.67 6.29 20.41
C LYS A 534 18.29 5.67 20.67
N ILE A 535 18.13 4.40 20.32
CA ILE A 535 16.89 3.65 20.54
C ILE A 535 17.15 2.55 21.58
N LYS A 536 16.24 2.44 22.55
CA LYS A 536 16.24 1.37 23.55
C LYS A 536 14.88 0.67 23.54
N TYR A 537 14.89 -0.62 23.22
CA TYR A 537 13.69 -1.43 23.05
C TYR A 537 13.21 -2.01 24.40
N SER A 538 11.91 -2.30 24.51
CA SER A 538 11.29 -2.93 25.69
C SER A 538 11.87 -4.32 26.05
N ASN A 539 12.55 -4.97 25.10
CA ASN A 539 13.25 -6.23 25.31
C ASN A 539 14.70 -6.07 25.88
N GLY A 540 15.18 -4.82 26.03
CA GLY A 540 16.50 -4.49 26.56
C GLY A 540 17.61 -4.32 25.51
N GLN A 541 17.33 -4.51 24.21
CA GLN A 541 18.28 -4.20 23.14
C GLN A 541 18.46 -2.68 22.99
N GLU A 542 19.66 -2.26 22.58
CA GLU A 542 19.98 -0.85 22.26
C GLU A 542 20.63 -0.75 20.86
N GLU A 543 20.25 0.29 20.13
CA GLU A 543 20.71 0.61 18.78
C GLU A 543 20.90 2.11 18.61
N MET A 544 21.63 2.51 17.56
CA MET A 544 21.74 3.90 17.14
C MET A 544 21.33 4.01 15.68
N LYS A 545 20.56 5.05 15.33
CA LYS A 545 20.22 5.41 13.95
C LYS A 545 20.90 6.74 13.60
N PHE A 546 21.66 6.76 12.52
CA PHE A 546 22.37 7.93 12.02
C PHE A 546 21.66 8.42 10.75
N ASN A 547 21.16 9.65 10.78
CA ASN A 547 20.37 10.24 9.69
C ASN A 547 21.26 11.17 8.86
N TYR A 548 21.13 11.08 7.53
CA TYR A 548 21.91 11.85 6.57
C TYR A 548 20.98 12.47 5.52
N ASP A 549 20.98 13.79 5.42
CA ASP A 549 20.26 14.51 4.39
C ASP A 549 21.09 14.63 3.08
N LEU A 550 20.46 14.29 1.96
CA LEU A 550 20.97 14.46 0.60
C LEU A 550 20.12 15.44 -0.22
N THR A 551 19.09 16.06 0.36
CA THR A 551 18.10 16.89 -0.35
C THR A 551 18.73 18.05 -1.12
N SER A 552 19.73 18.71 -0.52
CA SER A 552 20.46 19.82 -1.17
C SER A 552 21.33 19.40 -2.37
N GLU A 553 21.66 18.13 -2.51
CA GLU A 553 22.45 17.60 -3.65
C GLU A 553 21.58 16.97 -4.72
N ARG A 554 20.44 16.39 -4.33
CA ARG A 554 19.53 15.65 -5.21
C ARG A 554 18.26 16.39 -5.59
N GLN A 555 18.01 17.59 -5.07
CA GLN A 555 16.79 18.39 -5.33
C GLN A 555 15.45 17.64 -5.05
N ILE A 556 15.50 16.57 -4.25
CA ILE A 556 14.37 15.73 -3.80
C ILE A 556 14.59 15.48 -2.30
N PRO A 557 13.56 15.41 -1.46
CA PRO A 557 13.66 14.86 -0.11
C PRO A 557 14.24 13.43 -0.11
N ALA A 558 15.56 13.34 0.09
CA ALA A 558 16.33 12.12 0.02
C ALA A 558 17.15 11.97 1.29
N ARG A 559 16.69 11.13 2.23
CA ARG A 559 17.44 10.84 3.46
C ARG A 559 17.88 9.39 3.52
N PHE A 560 19.11 9.19 3.98
CA PHE A 560 19.66 7.87 4.30
C PHE A 560 19.71 7.69 5.82
N VAL A 561 19.29 6.52 6.28
CA VAL A 561 19.37 6.14 7.69
C VAL A 561 20.23 4.88 7.81
N VAL A 562 21.21 4.94 8.70
CA VAL A 562 22.09 3.82 9.01
C VAL A 562 21.86 3.38 10.45
N THR A 563 21.40 2.14 10.62
CA THR A 563 21.23 1.54 11.95
C THR A 563 22.50 0.79 12.35
N THR A 564 22.98 1.01 13.57
CA THR A 564 24.11 0.29 14.17
C THR A 564 23.75 -0.27 15.54
N SER A 565 24.50 -1.28 16.02
CA SER A 565 24.60 -1.52 17.47
C SER A 565 25.42 -0.41 18.15
N SER A 566 25.37 -0.36 19.49
CA SER A 566 26.04 0.65 20.32
C SER A 566 27.58 0.68 20.19
N ASP A 567 28.17 -0.40 19.67
CA ASP A 567 29.61 -0.55 19.37
C ASP A 567 29.98 -0.15 17.93
N GLY A 568 29.01 0.27 17.11
CA GLY A 568 29.23 0.77 15.75
C GLY A 568 29.11 -0.26 14.63
N LYS A 569 28.81 -1.53 14.91
CA LYS A 569 28.55 -2.51 13.84
C LYS A 569 27.26 -2.12 13.10
N ILE A 570 27.39 -1.88 11.79
CA ILE A 570 26.28 -1.56 10.89
C ILE A 570 25.35 -2.77 10.75
N LYS A 571 24.05 -2.52 10.81
CA LYS A 571 22.97 -3.51 10.75
C LYS A 571 22.12 -3.39 9.49
N SER A 572 21.74 -2.16 9.12
CA SER A 572 20.95 -1.86 7.94
C SER A 572 21.22 -0.45 7.43
N VAL A 573 20.99 -0.25 6.13
CA VAL A 573 20.98 1.04 5.44
C VAL A 573 19.71 1.08 4.61
N TYR A 574 18.93 2.16 4.75
CA TYR A 574 17.68 2.36 4.03
C TYR A 574 17.47 3.85 3.76
N THR A 575 16.59 4.16 2.80
CA THR A 575 16.36 5.51 2.27
C THR A 575 14.88 5.82 2.16
N THR A 576 14.53 7.10 2.12
CA THR A 576 13.20 7.56 1.71
C THR A 576 12.91 7.12 0.27
N ARG A 577 11.66 6.73 0.01
CA ARG A 577 11.16 6.31 -1.31
C ARG A 577 10.71 7.51 -2.12
#